data_AF-A0A9X2S772-F1
#
_entry.id   AF-A0A9X2S772-F1
#
_cell.length_a   1.000
_cell.length_b   1.000
_cell.length_c   1.000
_cell.angle_alpha   90.00
_cell.angle_beta   90.00
_cell.angle_gamma   90.00
#
_symmetry.space_group_name_H-M   'P 1'
#
loop_
_entity.id
_entity.type
_entity.pdbx_description
1 polymer ?
#
loop_
_entity_poly.entity_id
_entity_poly.type
_entity_poly.pdbx_seq_one_letter_code
_entity_poly.pdbx_strand_id
1 'polypeptide(L)'
;MGQIELIATSTFGLESVVKREVLKLGYEDIKVENGKVNFKADEKAIPKLNIWLRTADRVLLKMGEFKATTFEELFEKTKDLPWEDWITEDGEFTVVGKAVDSKLMSVPDCQAIVKKAVVEKLRTKYNVDWFKETGAKFTIQVSILKDIATLTIDTSGEGLHKRGYRLDSVEAPIKETLAAALVQLSFWNHERILIDPFCGSGTIPIEAAMIGKNIAPGIQRNFASENWPRVKEEYWKEERISARKAILQDRELNIVATDIDENAIEIAKENAFEIGVDDCIEFNTKDVLDLNIKEEYGVIISNPPYGERIGEKKEVEKLYREMGKKFNKLDTWSIYILTSNTEFEKLYGKKASRRRKLYNGRIRVDYYQYYGPRPSKK
;
A
#
# COMPACT_ATOMS: atom_id res chain seq x y z
N MET A 1 -2.22 -29.72 0.60
CA MET A 1 -1.41 -28.55 0.17
C MET A 1 -0.52 -28.17 1.34
N GLY A 2 0.76 -27.88 1.09
CA GLY A 2 1.70 -27.50 2.16
C GLY A 2 1.34 -26.13 2.72
N GLN A 3 1.43 -25.97 4.05
CA GLN A 3 1.22 -24.68 4.70
C GLN A 3 2.49 -23.84 4.55
N ILE A 4 2.38 -22.66 3.93
CA ILE A 4 3.45 -21.69 3.72
C ILE A 4 3.29 -20.49 4.66
N GLU A 5 4.38 -19.79 4.96
CA GLU A 5 4.34 -18.53 5.71
C GLU A 5 4.43 -17.34 4.74
N LEU A 6 3.48 -16.42 4.85
CA LEU A 6 3.42 -15.20 4.04
C LEU A 6 3.57 -13.96 4.91
N ILE A 7 4.16 -12.92 4.31
CA ILE A 7 4.33 -11.61 4.91
C ILE A 7 3.73 -10.56 3.99
N ALA A 8 2.71 -9.85 4.46
CA ALA A 8 2.28 -8.60 3.84
C ALA A 8 3.03 -7.43 4.50
N THR A 9 3.90 -6.77 3.76
CA THR A 9 4.62 -5.59 4.27
C THR A 9 3.72 -4.36 4.27
N SER A 10 3.98 -3.42 5.15
CA SER A 10 3.15 -2.24 5.37
C SER A 10 4.02 -1.04 5.67
N THR A 11 3.56 0.14 5.25
CA THR A 11 4.05 1.39 5.81
C THR A 11 3.76 1.44 7.32
N PHE A 12 4.67 2.01 8.10
CA PHE A 12 4.54 2.08 9.56
C PHE A 12 3.25 2.80 9.98
N GLY A 13 2.55 2.20 10.94
CA GLY A 13 1.28 2.72 11.42
C GLY A 13 0.08 2.29 10.58
N LEU A 14 0.24 1.50 9.51
CA LEU A 14 -0.85 0.92 8.71
C LEU A 14 -1.02 -0.59 8.89
N GLU A 15 -0.25 -1.23 9.75
CA GLU A 15 -0.23 -2.69 9.91
C GLU A 15 -1.59 -3.24 10.36
N SER A 16 -2.32 -2.48 11.18
CA SER A 16 -3.69 -2.85 11.57
C SER A 16 -4.70 -2.75 10.44
N VAL A 17 -4.45 -1.92 9.42
CA VAL A 17 -5.27 -1.85 8.21
C VAL A 17 -5.01 -3.07 7.34
N VAL A 18 -3.74 -3.37 7.07
CA VAL A 18 -3.34 -4.60 6.35
C VAL A 18 -3.88 -5.85 7.04
N LYS A 19 -3.78 -5.95 8.37
CA LYS A 19 -4.38 -7.06 9.14
C LYS A 19 -5.88 -7.22 8.83
N ARG A 20 -6.65 -6.11 8.81
CA ARG A 20 -8.09 -6.17 8.52
C ARG A 20 -8.36 -6.66 7.11
N GLU A 21 -7.56 -6.27 6.13
CA GLU A 21 -7.68 -6.76 4.75
C GLU A 21 -7.38 -8.26 4.66
N VAL A 22 -6.30 -8.72 5.30
CA VAL A 22 -5.93 -10.14 5.36
C VAL A 22 -7.03 -10.99 6.01
N LEU A 23 -7.61 -10.52 7.13
CA LEU A 23 -8.77 -11.18 7.76
C LEU A 23 -9.98 -11.22 6.84
N LYS A 24 -10.28 -10.12 6.14
CA LYS A 24 -11.41 -10.03 5.19
C LYS A 24 -11.26 -11.01 4.03
N LEU A 25 -10.03 -11.35 3.64
CA LEU A 25 -9.76 -12.35 2.61
C LEU A 25 -9.86 -13.80 3.12
N GLY A 26 -10.11 -14.00 4.41
CA GLY A 26 -10.33 -15.30 5.04
C GLY A 26 -9.09 -15.95 5.64
N TYR A 27 -8.00 -15.19 5.84
CA TYR A 27 -6.79 -15.71 6.49
C TYR A 27 -6.78 -15.37 7.97
N GLU A 28 -6.39 -16.34 8.79
CA GLU A 28 -6.39 -16.27 10.25
C GLU A 28 -4.97 -16.36 10.83
N ASP A 29 -4.84 -16.51 12.15
CA ASP A 29 -3.57 -16.66 12.87
C ASP A 29 -2.52 -15.57 12.55
N ILE A 30 -3.01 -14.33 12.45
CA ILE A 30 -2.21 -13.20 12.02
C ILE A 30 -1.36 -12.63 13.16
N LYS A 31 -0.04 -12.61 12.95
CA LYS A 31 0.94 -11.92 13.79
C LYS A 31 1.32 -10.57 13.20
N VAL A 32 0.96 -9.49 13.89
CA VAL A 32 1.34 -8.12 13.51
C VAL A 32 2.64 -7.73 14.18
N GLU A 33 3.57 -7.23 13.38
CA GLU A 33 4.84 -6.66 13.82
C GLU A 33 5.04 -5.31 13.13
N ASN A 34 6.01 -4.51 13.57
CA ASN A 34 6.24 -3.19 12.97
C ASN A 34 6.56 -3.31 11.47
N GLY A 35 5.74 -2.66 10.64
CA GLY A 35 5.86 -2.66 9.18
C GLY A 35 5.52 -3.98 8.47
N LYS A 36 5.00 -5.00 9.17
CA LYS A 36 4.66 -6.28 8.51
C LYS A 36 3.58 -7.09 9.23
N VAL A 37 2.83 -7.87 8.46
CA VAL A 37 1.79 -8.78 8.90
C VAL A 37 2.14 -10.19 8.45
N ASN A 38 2.41 -11.09 9.39
CA ASN A 38 2.78 -12.48 9.12
C ASN A 38 1.58 -13.40 9.36
N PHE A 39 1.39 -14.40 8.51
CA PHE A 39 0.33 -15.40 8.66
C PHE A 39 0.64 -16.63 7.82
N LYS A 40 -0.09 -17.72 8.07
CA LYS A 40 0.05 -18.97 7.33
C LYS A 40 -1.08 -19.12 6.32
N ALA A 41 -0.76 -19.68 5.16
CA ALA A 41 -1.73 -19.93 4.10
C ALA A 41 -1.26 -21.09 3.20
N ASP A 42 -2.03 -21.41 2.16
CA ASP A 42 -1.58 -22.24 1.05
C ASP A 42 -1.07 -21.37 -0.11
N GLU A 43 -0.58 -22.01 -1.17
CA GLU A 43 -0.06 -21.32 -2.37
C GLU A 43 -1.14 -20.53 -3.12
N LYS A 44 -2.42 -20.92 -3.02
CA LYS A 44 -3.54 -20.19 -3.64
C LYS A 44 -3.71 -18.80 -3.03
N ALA A 45 -3.16 -18.57 -1.85
CA ALA A 45 -3.18 -17.26 -1.23
C ALA A 45 -2.31 -16.22 -1.94
N ILE A 46 -1.24 -16.63 -2.62
CA ILE A 46 -0.31 -15.70 -3.26
C ILE A 46 -1.03 -14.83 -4.32
N PRO A 47 -1.77 -15.40 -5.30
CA PRO A 47 -2.58 -14.60 -6.21
C PRO A 47 -3.61 -13.71 -5.51
N LYS A 48 -4.37 -14.28 -4.56
CA LYS A 48 -5.43 -13.57 -3.84
C LYS A 48 -4.92 -12.34 -3.12
N LEU A 49 -3.82 -12.46 -2.38
CA LEU A 49 -3.24 -11.36 -1.62
C LEU A 49 -2.67 -10.28 -2.53
N ASN A 50 -1.94 -10.66 -3.58
CA ASN A 50 -1.38 -9.70 -4.54
C ASN A 50 -2.47 -8.93 -5.31
N ILE A 51 -3.58 -9.59 -5.64
CA ILE A 51 -4.69 -8.97 -6.36
C ILE A 51 -5.52 -8.06 -5.45
N TRP A 52 -5.75 -8.44 -4.18
CA TRP A 52 -6.75 -7.79 -3.33
C TRP A 52 -6.24 -6.82 -2.26
N LEU A 53 -5.00 -6.96 -1.78
CA LEU A 53 -4.51 -6.09 -0.72
C LEU A 53 -4.28 -4.67 -1.26
N ARG A 54 -4.95 -3.67 -0.67
CA ARG A 54 -4.85 -2.27 -1.11
C ARG A 54 -3.80 -1.50 -0.32
N THR A 55 -3.56 -1.91 0.92
CA THR A 55 -2.73 -1.15 1.88
C THR A 55 -1.37 -1.78 2.17
N ALA A 56 -1.14 -3.00 1.67
CA ALA A 56 0.16 -3.65 1.74
C ALA A 56 1.11 -3.10 0.67
N ASP A 57 2.40 -3.02 0.98
CA ASP A 57 3.43 -2.58 0.02
C ASP A 57 3.87 -3.74 -0.89
N ARG A 58 3.98 -4.96 -0.35
CA ARG A 58 4.36 -6.20 -1.03
C ARG A 58 3.81 -7.43 -0.29
N VAL A 59 3.67 -8.54 -1.00
CA VAL A 59 3.46 -9.89 -0.44
C VAL A 59 4.73 -10.69 -0.64
N LEU A 60 5.29 -11.21 0.45
CA LEU A 60 6.53 -11.96 0.46
C LEU A 60 6.28 -13.37 0.98
N LEU A 61 6.93 -14.35 0.35
CA LEU A 61 7.03 -15.71 0.87
C LEU A 61 8.16 -15.76 1.90
N LYS A 62 7.87 -16.16 3.15
CA LYS A 62 8.88 -16.29 4.20
C LYS A 62 9.56 -17.66 4.10
N MET A 63 10.85 -17.64 3.80
CA MET A 63 11.68 -18.85 3.68
C MET A 63 12.21 -19.32 5.03
N GLY A 64 12.59 -18.36 5.88
CA GLY A 64 13.13 -18.67 7.20
C GLY A 64 13.41 -17.43 8.03
N GLU A 65 13.57 -17.64 9.33
CA GLU A 65 13.93 -16.59 10.28
C GLU A 65 14.80 -17.17 11.39
N PHE A 66 15.99 -16.59 11.59
CA PHE A 66 16.97 -17.13 12.53
C PHE A 66 17.94 -16.05 13.01
N LYS A 67 18.57 -16.30 14.17
CA LYS A 67 19.65 -15.45 14.66
C LYS A 67 20.93 -15.70 13.86
N ALA A 68 21.59 -14.63 13.41
CA ALA A 68 22.90 -14.68 12.76
C ALA A 68 23.76 -13.48 13.20
N THR A 69 24.90 -13.78 13.79
CA THR A 69 25.87 -12.81 14.31
C THR A 69 27.21 -12.85 13.60
N THR A 70 27.44 -13.87 12.77
CA THR A 70 28.61 -14.01 11.90
C THR A 70 28.16 -14.34 10.48
N PHE A 71 29.02 -14.05 9.49
CA PHE A 71 28.72 -14.40 8.10
C PHE A 71 28.63 -15.91 7.87
N GLU A 72 29.38 -16.70 8.64
CA GLU A 72 29.29 -18.17 8.60
C GLU A 72 27.92 -18.66 9.09
N GLU A 73 27.42 -18.12 10.20
CA GLU A 73 26.08 -18.44 10.69
C GLU A 73 25.00 -18.04 9.69
N LEU A 74 25.15 -16.89 9.02
CA LEU A 74 24.23 -16.46 7.97
C LEU A 74 24.29 -17.41 6.77
N PHE A 75 25.49 -17.84 6.37
CA PHE A 75 25.69 -18.74 5.25
C PHE A 75 25.04 -20.11 5.48
N GLU A 76 25.43 -20.82 6.55
CA GLU A 76 24.96 -22.18 6.83
C GLU A 76 23.43 -22.21 7.04
N LYS A 77 22.89 -21.30 7.87
CA LYS A 77 21.44 -21.26 8.12
C LYS A 77 20.63 -20.83 6.91
N THR A 78 21.20 -20.01 6.02
CA THR A 78 20.56 -19.69 4.74
C THR A 78 20.55 -20.94 3.85
N LYS A 79 21.67 -21.64 3.75
CA LYS A 79 21.81 -22.85 2.91
C LYS A 79 20.84 -23.96 3.33
N ASP A 80 20.55 -24.09 4.63
CA ASP A 80 19.62 -25.10 5.17
C ASP A 80 18.15 -24.91 4.76
N LEU A 81 17.75 -23.71 4.30
CA LEU A 81 16.37 -23.44 3.90
C LEU A 81 16.00 -24.19 2.60
N PRO A 82 14.71 -24.51 2.38
CA PRO A 82 14.24 -25.27 1.23
C PRO A 82 14.11 -24.35 -0.01
N TRP A 83 15.23 -23.90 -0.57
CA TRP A 83 15.23 -23.04 -1.77
C TRP A 83 14.80 -23.79 -3.03
N GLU A 84 15.17 -25.07 -3.13
CA GLU A 84 14.85 -25.99 -4.23
C GLU A 84 13.36 -26.22 -4.41
N ASP A 85 12.59 -25.93 -3.36
CA ASP A 85 11.15 -26.06 -3.30
C ASP A 85 10.42 -24.94 -4.08
N TRP A 86 11.14 -23.89 -4.49
CA TRP A 86 10.60 -22.69 -5.11
C TRP A 86 11.39 -22.23 -6.34
N ILE A 87 12.71 -22.18 -6.24
CA ILE A 87 13.59 -21.65 -7.30
C ILE A 87 13.92 -22.80 -8.25
N THR A 88 13.50 -22.66 -9.50
CA THR A 88 13.78 -23.62 -10.58
C THR A 88 15.26 -23.60 -11.01
N GLU A 89 15.71 -24.65 -11.70
CA GLU A 89 17.08 -24.73 -12.23
C GLU A 89 17.42 -23.54 -13.15
N ASP A 90 16.45 -23.06 -13.94
CA ASP A 90 16.63 -21.93 -14.83
C ASP A 90 16.32 -20.57 -14.20
N GLY A 91 15.83 -20.51 -12.96
CA GLY A 91 15.35 -19.28 -12.32
C GLY A 91 16.41 -18.19 -12.18
N GLU A 92 16.04 -16.93 -12.44
CA GLU A 92 16.86 -15.74 -12.15
C GLU A 92 16.65 -15.34 -10.70
N PHE A 93 17.67 -15.45 -9.83
CA PHE A 93 17.52 -15.14 -8.41
C PHE A 93 18.46 -14.04 -7.96
N THR A 94 17.89 -12.89 -7.60
CA THR A 94 18.66 -11.72 -7.12
C THR A 94 18.54 -11.59 -5.60
N VAL A 95 19.51 -10.94 -4.96
CA VAL A 95 19.47 -10.73 -3.50
C VAL A 95 19.49 -9.23 -3.18
N VAL A 96 18.46 -8.78 -2.48
CA VAL A 96 18.38 -7.43 -1.92
C VAL A 96 18.43 -7.49 -0.39
N GLY A 97 19.04 -6.49 0.24
CA GLY A 97 19.30 -6.55 1.67
C GLY A 97 18.96 -5.28 2.44
N LYS A 98 18.64 -5.45 3.72
CA LYS A 98 18.65 -4.38 4.74
C LYS A 98 19.16 -4.93 6.06
N ALA A 99 19.95 -4.13 6.77
CA ALA A 99 20.46 -4.46 8.10
C ALA A 99 20.31 -3.25 9.03
N VAL A 100 19.75 -3.48 10.21
CA VAL A 100 19.49 -2.44 11.22
C VAL A 100 19.83 -3.00 12.61
N ASP A 101 20.54 -2.22 13.42
CA ASP A 101 20.90 -2.55 14.81
C ASP A 101 21.42 -3.99 15.00
N SER A 102 22.30 -4.45 14.13
CA SER A 102 22.80 -5.84 14.13
C SER A 102 24.32 -5.88 14.01
N LYS A 103 24.96 -7.00 14.33
CA LYS A 103 26.41 -7.15 14.11
C LYS A 103 26.77 -7.20 12.63
N LEU A 104 25.92 -7.84 11.83
CA LEU A 104 26.06 -7.92 10.37
C LEU A 104 25.46 -6.66 9.72
N MET A 105 26.19 -5.54 9.75
CA MET A 105 25.72 -4.26 9.18
C MET A 105 26.04 -4.07 7.70
N SER A 106 27.04 -4.77 7.17
CA SER A 106 27.42 -4.65 5.76
C SER A 106 26.37 -5.34 4.88
N VAL A 107 25.44 -4.54 4.36
CA VAL A 107 24.36 -5.01 3.48
C VAL A 107 24.92 -5.70 2.22
N PRO A 108 25.92 -5.17 1.50
CA PRO A 108 26.52 -5.84 0.35
C PRO A 108 27.09 -7.22 0.68
N ASP A 109 27.79 -7.34 1.82
CA ASP A 109 28.36 -8.62 2.25
C ASP A 109 27.24 -9.63 2.60
N CYS A 110 26.19 -9.18 3.28
CA CYS A 110 25.03 -10.03 3.57
C CYS A 110 24.36 -10.53 2.28
N GLN A 111 24.22 -9.66 1.28
CA GLN A 111 23.67 -10.04 -0.03
C GLN A 111 24.54 -11.07 -0.74
N ALA A 112 25.86 -10.86 -0.75
CA ALA A 112 26.82 -11.79 -1.37
C ALA A 112 26.82 -13.15 -0.67
N ILE A 113 26.82 -13.17 0.67
CA ILE A 113 26.79 -14.39 1.47
C ILE A 113 25.49 -15.18 1.25
N VAL A 114 24.34 -14.49 1.25
CA VAL A 114 23.04 -15.13 0.99
C VAL A 114 22.99 -15.67 -0.44
N LYS A 115 23.43 -14.91 -1.46
CA LYS A 115 23.47 -15.38 -2.85
C LYS A 115 24.34 -16.64 -2.95
N LYS A 116 25.53 -16.63 -2.33
CA LYS A 116 26.44 -17.80 -2.31
C LYS A 116 25.77 -19.03 -1.66
N ALA A 117 25.13 -18.86 -0.50
CA ALA A 117 24.47 -19.96 0.20
C ALA A 117 23.35 -20.60 -0.64
N VAL A 118 22.55 -19.77 -1.30
CA VAL A 118 21.46 -20.23 -2.18
C VAL A 118 22.01 -20.95 -3.40
N VAL A 119 23.06 -20.42 -4.05
CA VAL A 119 23.74 -21.11 -5.16
C VAL A 119 24.19 -22.50 -4.71
N GLU A 120 24.91 -22.62 -3.60
CA GLU A 120 25.44 -23.91 -3.11
C GLU A 120 24.34 -24.93 -2.79
N LYS A 121 23.21 -24.47 -2.25
CA LYS A 121 22.04 -25.32 -2.01
C LYS A 121 21.43 -25.83 -3.32
N LEU A 122 21.21 -24.94 -4.28
CA LEU A 122 20.61 -25.28 -5.57
C LEU A 122 21.55 -26.13 -6.44
N ARG A 123 22.87 -25.89 -6.40
CA ARG A 123 23.87 -26.72 -7.09
C ARG A 123 23.77 -28.18 -6.65
N THR A 124 23.65 -28.39 -5.33
CA THR A 124 23.49 -29.73 -4.76
C THR A 124 22.22 -30.42 -5.27
N LYS A 125 21.13 -29.67 -5.44
CA LYS A 125 19.85 -30.21 -5.91
C LYS A 125 19.86 -30.55 -7.41
N TYR A 126 20.34 -29.63 -8.24
CA TYR A 126 20.24 -29.70 -9.70
C TYR A 126 21.47 -30.34 -10.35
N ASN A 127 22.55 -30.56 -9.58
CA ASN A 127 23.81 -31.12 -10.06
C ASN A 127 24.39 -30.31 -11.25
N VAL A 128 24.42 -28.98 -11.09
CA VAL A 128 24.95 -28.02 -12.07
C VAL A 128 26.00 -27.12 -11.43
N ASP A 129 27.02 -26.74 -12.20
CA ASP A 129 28.06 -25.81 -11.73
C ASP A 129 27.70 -24.34 -11.99
N TRP A 130 26.93 -24.08 -13.05
CA TRP A 130 26.58 -22.73 -13.49
C TRP A 130 25.08 -22.61 -13.79
N PHE A 131 24.43 -21.61 -13.17
CA PHE A 131 23.03 -21.27 -13.43
C PHE A 131 22.93 -20.28 -14.58
N LYS A 132 22.14 -20.62 -15.60
CA LYS A 132 21.94 -19.73 -16.77
C LYS A 132 21.06 -18.51 -16.45
N GLU A 133 20.21 -18.61 -15.42
CA GLU A 133 19.30 -17.54 -14.97
C GLU A 133 18.43 -16.97 -16.11
N THR A 134 17.83 -17.85 -16.93
CA THR A 134 17.00 -17.49 -18.10
C THR A 134 15.49 -17.61 -17.86
N GLY A 135 15.09 -18.13 -16.71
CA GLY A 135 13.71 -18.45 -16.36
C GLY A 135 13.00 -17.34 -15.57
N ALA A 136 12.05 -17.71 -14.72
CA ALA A 136 11.30 -16.77 -13.89
C ALA A 136 12.19 -16.08 -12.84
N LYS A 137 11.80 -14.87 -12.44
CA LYS A 137 12.54 -14.07 -11.46
C LYS A 137 12.12 -14.35 -10.01
N PHE A 138 13.10 -14.57 -9.14
CA PHE A 138 12.98 -14.82 -7.71
C PHE A 138 13.84 -13.83 -6.93
N THR A 139 13.26 -12.67 -6.56
CA THR A 139 14.00 -11.69 -5.76
C THR A 139 13.98 -12.07 -4.29
N ILE A 140 15.11 -12.52 -3.79
CA ILE A 140 15.34 -12.87 -2.40
C ILE A 140 15.62 -11.59 -1.60
N GLN A 141 14.95 -11.43 -0.46
CA GLN A 141 15.23 -10.34 0.47
C GLN A 141 15.81 -10.88 1.76
N VAL A 142 16.96 -10.34 2.16
CA VAL A 142 17.55 -10.53 3.49
C VAL A 142 17.31 -9.30 4.36
N SER A 143 16.58 -9.47 5.45
CA SER A 143 16.32 -8.42 6.43
C SER A 143 16.91 -8.80 7.77
N ILE A 144 17.91 -8.07 8.25
CA ILE A 144 18.54 -8.31 9.56
C ILE A 144 18.15 -7.19 10.51
N LEU A 145 17.49 -7.54 11.61
CA LEU A 145 17.12 -6.62 12.68
C LEU A 145 17.48 -7.23 14.03
N LYS A 146 18.30 -6.54 14.83
CA LYS A 146 18.74 -7.03 16.15
C LYS A 146 19.28 -8.46 16.10
N ASP A 147 20.16 -8.70 15.14
CA ASP A 147 20.78 -10.00 14.83
C ASP A 147 19.82 -11.10 14.35
N ILE A 148 18.54 -10.80 14.11
CA ILE A 148 17.56 -11.73 13.53
C ILE A 148 17.46 -11.50 12.03
N ALA A 149 17.91 -12.47 11.24
CA ALA A 149 17.78 -12.50 9.79
C ALA A 149 16.46 -13.15 9.39
N THR A 150 15.62 -12.43 8.65
CA THR A 150 14.44 -12.95 7.96
C THR A 150 14.74 -13.03 6.45
N LEU A 151 14.61 -14.22 5.88
CA LEU A 151 14.81 -14.49 4.45
C LEU A 151 13.46 -14.69 3.78
N THR A 152 13.23 -13.99 2.67
CA THR A 152 11.96 -14.01 1.94
C THR A 152 12.17 -14.02 0.43
N ILE A 153 11.16 -14.44 -0.35
CA ILE A 153 11.09 -14.26 -1.80
C ILE A 153 9.93 -13.34 -2.15
N ASP A 154 10.18 -12.34 -2.98
CA ASP A 154 9.18 -11.35 -3.41
C ASP A 154 8.21 -11.95 -4.43
N THR A 155 6.93 -12.05 -4.05
CA THR A 155 5.88 -12.58 -4.93
C THR A 155 5.24 -11.49 -5.79
N SER A 156 5.40 -10.21 -5.40
CA SER A 156 4.74 -9.06 -6.02
C SER A 156 5.56 -8.47 -7.18
N GLY A 157 6.88 -8.38 -7.05
CA GLY A 157 7.76 -7.81 -8.09
C GLY A 157 7.85 -6.29 -8.04
N GLU A 158 6.99 -5.55 -8.74
CA GLU A 158 6.85 -4.12 -8.47
C GLU A 158 6.03 -3.90 -7.20
N GLY A 159 6.25 -2.78 -6.50
CA GLY A 159 5.48 -2.50 -5.28
C GLY A 159 3.98 -2.47 -5.57
N LEU A 160 3.17 -3.02 -4.67
CA LEU A 160 1.70 -3.09 -4.80
C LEU A 160 1.08 -1.71 -4.98
N HIS A 161 1.80 -0.66 -4.59
CA HIS A 161 1.33 0.69 -4.81
C HIS A 161 1.22 1.09 -6.30
N LYS A 162 1.96 0.47 -7.21
CA LYS A 162 1.86 0.76 -8.65
C LYS A 162 0.68 0.04 -9.31
N ARG A 163 -0.54 0.53 -9.16
CA ARG A 163 -1.76 -0.17 -9.63
C ARG A 163 -1.79 -0.36 -11.15
N GLY A 164 -1.14 0.55 -11.87
CA GLY A 164 -1.09 0.57 -13.34
C GLY A 164 -1.74 1.81 -13.95
N TYR A 165 -2.55 2.56 -13.19
CA TYR A 165 -3.33 3.68 -13.73
C TYR A 165 -2.57 5.02 -13.79
N ARG A 166 -1.45 5.16 -13.08
CA ARG A 166 -0.73 6.45 -12.99
C ARG A 166 0.19 6.60 -14.20
N LEU A 167 -0.23 7.43 -15.15
CA LEU A 167 0.51 7.70 -16.40
C LEU A 167 1.64 8.71 -16.19
N ASP A 168 1.38 9.80 -15.46
CA ASP A 168 2.33 10.89 -15.22
C ASP A 168 2.74 11.04 -13.75
N SER A 169 4.03 11.31 -13.54
CA SER A 169 4.56 11.67 -12.22
C SER A 169 4.35 13.17 -11.98
N VAL A 170 3.20 13.54 -11.42
CA VAL A 170 3.04 14.83 -10.73
C VAL A 170 4.08 14.92 -9.60
N GLU A 171 4.47 16.13 -9.20
CA GLU A 171 5.42 16.32 -8.09
C GLU A 171 4.82 15.79 -6.78
N ALA A 172 5.43 14.76 -6.21
CA ALA A 172 5.16 14.21 -4.87
C ALA A 172 3.71 13.75 -4.54
N PRO A 173 3.04 12.92 -5.36
CA PRO A 173 1.72 12.37 -5.04
C PRO A 173 1.79 11.45 -3.81
N ILE A 174 0.70 11.43 -3.05
CA ILE A 174 0.50 10.44 -1.99
C ILE A 174 0.56 9.03 -2.60
N LYS A 175 1.26 8.10 -1.93
CA LYS A 175 1.22 6.68 -2.34
C LYS A 175 -0.22 6.20 -2.27
N GLU A 176 -0.66 5.45 -3.27
CA GLU A 176 -2.03 5.00 -3.32
C GLU A 176 -2.30 3.91 -2.24
N THR A 177 -1.28 3.24 -1.68
CA THR A 177 -1.44 2.34 -0.50
C THR A 177 -1.82 3.14 0.74
N LEU A 178 -1.23 4.32 0.90
CA LEU A 178 -1.59 5.26 1.95
C LEU A 178 -2.97 5.86 1.69
N ALA A 179 -3.28 6.27 0.46
CA ALA A 179 -4.60 6.80 0.09
C ALA A 179 -5.74 5.82 0.37
N ALA A 180 -5.61 4.56 -0.08
CA ALA A 180 -6.54 3.48 0.25
C ALA A 180 -6.70 3.29 1.76
N ALA A 181 -5.60 3.39 2.51
CA ALA A 181 -5.64 3.31 3.96
C ALA A 181 -6.36 4.50 4.61
N LEU A 182 -6.20 5.72 4.09
CA LEU A 182 -6.97 6.89 4.57
C LEU A 182 -8.46 6.64 4.41
N VAL A 183 -8.90 6.18 3.23
CA VAL A 183 -10.30 5.85 2.96
C VAL A 183 -10.80 4.78 3.95
N GLN A 184 -10.07 3.68 4.15
CA GLN A 184 -10.42 2.60 5.08
C GLN A 184 -10.35 2.97 6.58
N LEU A 185 -9.70 4.10 6.91
CA LEU A 185 -9.63 4.64 8.27
C LEU A 185 -10.66 5.72 8.53
N SER A 186 -11.27 6.24 7.47
CA SER A 186 -12.39 7.15 7.56
C SER A 186 -13.70 6.41 7.89
N PHE A 187 -14.77 7.17 8.07
CA PHE A 187 -16.14 6.67 8.14
C PHE A 187 -16.87 6.75 6.80
N TRP A 188 -16.15 6.92 5.69
CA TRP A 188 -16.76 6.89 4.37
C TRP A 188 -17.27 5.49 4.02
N ASN A 189 -18.40 5.46 3.33
CA ASN A 189 -18.95 4.30 2.65
C ASN A 189 -19.64 4.79 1.37
N HIS A 190 -19.98 3.86 0.48
CA HIS A 190 -20.56 4.17 -0.83
C HIS A 190 -21.90 4.96 -0.81
N GLU A 191 -22.63 5.00 0.31
CA GLU A 191 -23.90 5.73 0.43
C GLU A 191 -23.70 7.22 0.77
N ARG A 192 -22.46 7.62 1.09
CA ARG A 192 -22.13 8.98 1.53
C ARG A 192 -21.30 9.68 0.46
N ILE A 193 -21.54 10.97 0.27
CA ILE A 193 -20.66 11.81 -0.53
C ILE A 193 -19.24 11.84 0.05
N LEU A 194 -18.23 11.65 -0.80
CA LEU A 194 -16.82 11.91 -0.49
C LEU A 194 -16.36 13.15 -1.24
N ILE A 195 -15.66 14.06 -0.55
CA ILE A 195 -15.01 15.20 -1.18
C ILE A 195 -13.52 15.18 -0.87
N ASP A 196 -12.68 15.25 -1.91
CA ASP A 196 -11.27 15.62 -1.78
C ASP A 196 -11.04 17.00 -2.42
N PRO A 197 -10.91 18.07 -1.61
CA PRO A 197 -10.76 19.43 -2.09
C PRO A 197 -9.33 19.83 -2.51
N PHE A 198 -8.37 18.91 -2.40
CA PHE A 198 -6.98 19.07 -2.84
C PHE A 198 -6.53 17.78 -3.54
N CYS A 199 -7.29 17.35 -4.54
CA CYS A 199 -7.17 16.01 -5.08
C CYS A 199 -5.86 15.78 -5.85
N GLY A 200 -5.20 16.84 -6.33
CA GLY A 200 -4.07 16.75 -7.24
C GLY A 200 -4.38 15.77 -8.37
N SER A 201 -3.47 14.81 -8.58
CA SER A 201 -3.62 13.69 -9.55
C SER A 201 -4.74 12.67 -9.25
N GLY A 202 -5.67 12.94 -8.33
CA GLY A 202 -6.87 12.13 -8.08
C GLY A 202 -6.67 10.86 -7.25
N THR A 203 -5.56 10.73 -6.52
CA THR A 203 -5.20 9.43 -5.91
C THR A 203 -6.18 8.95 -4.83
N ILE A 204 -6.61 9.83 -3.93
CA ILE A 204 -7.62 9.51 -2.89
C ILE A 204 -8.99 9.19 -3.51
N PRO A 205 -9.56 10.03 -4.41
CA PRO A 205 -10.86 9.74 -5.00
C PRO A 205 -10.85 8.47 -5.88
N ILE A 206 -9.78 8.19 -6.62
CA ILE A 206 -9.64 6.93 -7.39
C ILE A 206 -9.64 5.70 -6.46
N GLU A 207 -8.85 5.70 -5.39
CA GLU A 207 -8.85 4.58 -4.43
C GLU A 207 -10.20 4.45 -3.71
N ALA A 208 -10.88 5.56 -3.42
CA ALA A 208 -12.24 5.53 -2.88
C ALA A 208 -13.24 4.90 -3.88
N ALA A 209 -13.17 5.27 -5.16
CA ALA A 209 -14.01 4.69 -6.21
C ALA A 209 -13.75 3.19 -6.37
N MET A 210 -12.49 2.76 -6.41
CA MET A 210 -12.12 1.35 -6.45
C MET A 210 -12.62 0.57 -5.23
N ILE A 211 -12.56 1.15 -4.03
CA ILE A 211 -13.13 0.56 -2.81
C ILE A 211 -14.66 0.49 -2.92
N GLY A 212 -15.30 1.57 -3.38
CA GLY A 212 -16.75 1.68 -3.54
C GLY A 212 -17.31 0.64 -4.51
N LYS A 213 -16.73 0.51 -5.69
CA LYS A 213 -17.07 -0.49 -6.72
C LYS A 213 -16.50 -1.89 -6.45
N ASN A 214 -15.75 -2.07 -5.36
CA ASN A 214 -15.08 -3.33 -5.01
C ASN A 214 -14.11 -3.85 -6.10
N ILE A 215 -13.47 -2.94 -6.85
CA ILE A 215 -12.46 -3.26 -7.87
C ILE A 215 -11.15 -3.61 -7.17
N ALA A 216 -10.60 -4.79 -7.44
CA ALA A 216 -9.34 -5.23 -6.84
C ALA A 216 -8.14 -4.39 -7.36
N PRO A 217 -7.25 -3.89 -6.47
CA PRO A 217 -6.15 -2.99 -6.87
C PRO A 217 -5.16 -3.63 -7.85
N GLY A 218 -5.03 -4.95 -7.83
CA GLY A 218 -4.08 -5.70 -8.66
C GLY A 218 -4.67 -6.26 -9.96
N ILE A 219 -5.89 -5.89 -10.33
CA ILE A 219 -6.65 -6.61 -11.38
C ILE A 219 -6.05 -6.50 -12.79
N GLN A 220 -5.42 -5.38 -13.12
CA GLN A 220 -4.85 -5.07 -14.45
C GLN A 220 -3.31 -5.14 -14.51
N ARG A 221 -2.63 -5.47 -13.41
CA ARG A 221 -1.17 -5.52 -13.36
C ARG A 221 -0.63 -6.95 -13.31
N ASN A 222 0.67 -7.07 -13.55
CA ASN A 222 1.40 -8.32 -13.43
C ASN A 222 2.20 -8.40 -12.11
N PHE A 223 2.52 -9.63 -11.70
CA PHE A 223 3.26 -9.95 -10.48
C PHE A 223 4.44 -10.89 -10.77
N ALA A 224 5.49 -10.80 -9.97
CA ALA A 224 6.71 -11.60 -10.16
C ALA A 224 6.45 -13.12 -10.12
N SER A 225 5.48 -13.56 -9.31
CA SER A 225 5.18 -14.97 -9.08
C SER A 225 4.16 -15.60 -10.04
N GLU A 226 3.73 -14.88 -11.10
CA GLU A 226 2.79 -15.43 -12.09
C GLU A 226 3.35 -16.62 -12.87
N ASN A 227 4.66 -16.65 -13.08
CA ASN A 227 5.35 -17.69 -13.84
C ASN A 227 6.06 -18.72 -12.96
N TRP A 228 5.81 -18.73 -11.65
CA TRP A 228 6.45 -19.69 -10.74
C TRP A 228 5.73 -21.04 -10.80
N PRO A 229 6.40 -22.17 -11.10
CA PRO A 229 5.72 -23.45 -11.30
C PRO A 229 4.87 -23.93 -10.11
N ARG A 230 5.30 -23.60 -8.89
CA ARG A 230 4.59 -23.95 -7.65
C ARG A 230 3.33 -23.09 -7.43
N VAL A 231 3.29 -21.88 -7.97
CA VAL A 231 2.10 -21.02 -7.98
C VAL A 231 1.42 -21.19 -9.33
N LYS A 232 0.64 -22.27 -9.44
CA LYS A 232 0.05 -22.67 -10.71
C LYS A 232 -0.71 -21.52 -11.39
N GLU A 233 -0.56 -21.43 -12.71
CA GLU A 233 -1.25 -20.45 -13.56
C GLU A 233 -2.78 -20.49 -13.37
N GLU A 234 -3.35 -21.67 -13.07
CA GLU A 234 -4.77 -21.84 -12.76
C GLU A 234 -5.22 -20.99 -11.56
N TYR A 235 -4.40 -20.84 -10.52
CA TYR A 235 -4.74 -20.05 -9.33
C TYR A 235 -4.84 -18.55 -9.67
N TRP A 236 -3.95 -18.06 -10.53
CA TRP A 236 -4.00 -16.67 -11.02
C TRP A 236 -5.22 -16.42 -11.91
N LYS A 237 -5.51 -17.34 -12.84
CA LYS A 237 -6.69 -17.25 -13.71
C LYS A 237 -7.98 -17.24 -12.90
N GLU A 238 -8.14 -18.18 -11.96
CA GLU A 238 -9.29 -18.28 -11.05
C GLU A 238 -9.49 -16.97 -10.28
N GLU A 239 -8.42 -16.44 -9.67
CA GLU A 239 -8.52 -15.24 -8.85
C GLU A 239 -8.82 -13.98 -9.68
N ARG A 240 -8.23 -13.82 -10.87
CA ARG A 240 -8.58 -12.69 -11.76
C ARG A 240 -10.04 -12.77 -12.24
N ILE A 241 -10.57 -13.98 -12.47
CA ILE A 241 -12.00 -14.17 -12.79
C ILE A 241 -12.87 -13.80 -11.58
N SER A 242 -12.49 -14.26 -10.38
CA SER A 242 -13.17 -13.91 -9.12
C SER A 242 -13.20 -12.39 -8.90
N ALA A 243 -12.06 -11.72 -9.06
CA ALA A 243 -11.92 -10.27 -8.92
C ALA A 243 -12.82 -9.51 -9.89
N ARG A 244 -12.88 -9.92 -11.17
CA ARG A 244 -13.78 -9.29 -12.16
C ARG A 244 -15.25 -9.47 -11.83
N LYS A 245 -15.64 -10.66 -11.37
CA LYS A 245 -17.03 -10.96 -10.97
C LYS A 245 -17.46 -10.21 -9.71
N ALA A 246 -16.51 -9.84 -8.86
CA ALA A 246 -16.77 -9.13 -7.60
C ALA A 246 -16.95 -7.61 -7.78
N ILE A 247 -16.76 -7.07 -8.99
CA ILE A 247 -16.96 -5.65 -9.30
C ILE A 247 -18.45 -5.33 -9.28
N LEU A 248 -18.79 -4.25 -8.58
CA LEU A 248 -20.16 -3.77 -8.40
C LEU A 248 -20.46 -2.66 -9.42
N GLN A 249 -20.62 -3.06 -10.68
CA GLN A 249 -20.77 -2.15 -11.83
C GLN A 249 -21.90 -1.14 -11.62
N ASP A 250 -23.08 -1.59 -11.17
CA ASP A 250 -24.28 -0.75 -11.03
C ASP A 250 -24.31 0.09 -9.74
N ARG A 251 -23.29 -0.01 -8.88
CA ARG A 251 -23.28 0.78 -7.64
C ARG A 251 -22.93 2.23 -7.95
N GLU A 252 -23.87 3.12 -7.77
CA GLU A 252 -23.63 4.56 -7.84
C GLU A 252 -22.73 5.03 -6.70
N LEU A 253 -21.83 5.96 -7.01
CA LEU A 253 -20.94 6.61 -6.06
C LEU A 253 -21.08 8.12 -6.21
N ASN A 254 -20.96 8.85 -5.10
CA ASN A 254 -20.92 10.29 -5.10
C ASN A 254 -19.56 10.73 -4.57
N ILE A 255 -18.61 10.93 -5.47
CA ILE A 255 -17.24 11.35 -5.16
C ILE A 255 -16.97 12.63 -5.92
N VAL A 256 -16.56 13.68 -5.20
CA VAL A 256 -16.18 14.97 -5.78
C VAL A 256 -14.70 15.20 -5.52
N ALA A 257 -13.96 15.54 -6.57
CA ALA A 257 -12.53 15.79 -6.53
C ALA A 257 -12.25 17.17 -7.11
N THR A 258 -11.65 18.05 -6.31
CA THR A 258 -11.30 19.40 -6.77
C THR A 258 -9.86 19.75 -6.47
N ASP A 259 -9.30 20.59 -7.32
CA ASP A 259 -7.99 21.19 -7.16
C ASP A 259 -7.98 22.55 -7.86
N ILE A 260 -7.09 23.45 -7.45
CA ILE A 260 -6.90 24.75 -8.12
C ILE A 260 -6.06 24.60 -9.38
N ASP A 261 -5.25 23.55 -9.49
CA ASP A 261 -4.42 23.27 -10.65
C ASP A 261 -5.21 22.48 -11.70
N GLU A 262 -5.55 23.14 -12.80
CA GLU A 262 -6.25 22.56 -13.94
C GLU A 262 -5.47 21.38 -14.54
N ASN A 263 -4.14 21.43 -14.59
CA ASN A 263 -3.34 20.33 -15.12
C ASN A 263 -3.44 19.09 -14.23
N ALA A 264 -3.48 19.29 -12.90
CA ALA A 264 -3.62 18.19 -11.97
C ALA A 264 -4.99 17.50 -12.12
N ILE A 265 -6.04 18.27 -12.41
CA ILE A 265 -7.39 17.78 -12.70
C ILE A 265 -7.44 16.97 -13.99
N GLU A 266 -6.80 17.42 -15.06
CA GLU A 266 -6.74 16.65 -16.32
C GLU A 266 -6.00 15.32 -16.11
N ILE A 267 -4.85 15.34 -15.42
CA ILE A 267 -4.13 14.10 -15.05
C ILE A 267 -5.00 13.18 -14.17
N ALA A 268 -5.80 13.75 -13.26
CA ALA A 268 -6.69 12.98 -12.41
C ALA A 268 -7.79 12.25 -13.21
N LYS A 269 -8.36 12.92 -14.23
CA LYS A 269 -9.34 12.32 -15.14
C LYS A 269 -8.73 11.19 -15.96
N GLU A 270 -7.54 11.40 -16.54
CA GLU A 270 -6.83 10.36 -17.29
C GLU A 270 -6.52 9.14 -16.41
N ASN A 271 -6.00 9.36 -15.20
CA ASN A 271 -5.75 8.30 -14.24
C ASN A 271 -7.02 7.53 -13.85
N ALA A 272 -8.16 8.20 -13.70
CA ALA A 272 -9.44 7.56 -13.38
C ALA A 272 -9.98 6.75 -14.57
N PHE A 273 -9.80 7.25 -15.79
CA PHE A 273 -10.20 6.57 -17.02
C PHE A 273 -9.44 5.25 -17.23
N GLU A 274 -8.13 5.21 -16.96
CA GLU A 274 -7.31 4.00 -17.11
C GLU A 274 -7.83 2.80 -16.30
N ILE A 275 -8.43 3.04 -15.14
CA ILE A 275 -9.00 2.00 -14.28
C ILE A 275 -10.54 1.89 -14.38
N GLY A 276 -11.17 2.69 -15.24
CA GLY A 276 -12.60 2.70 -15.52
C GLY A 276 -13.45 3.16 -14.33
N VAL A 277 -13.04 4.24 -13.66
CA VAL A 277 -13.79 4.86 -12.54
C VAL A 277 -13.99 6.36 -12.74
N ASP A 278 -13.75 6.88 -13.94
CA ASP A 278 -13.96 8.28 -14.29
C ASP A 278 -15.43 8.71 -14.16
N ASP A 279 -16.37 7.81 -14.47
CA ASP A 279 -17.82 8.01 -14.29
C ASP A 279 -18.26 8.07 -12.81
N CYS A 280 -17.40 7.63 -11.89
CA CYS A 280 -17.68 7.62 -10.45
C CYS A 280 -17.28 8.92 -9.75
N ILE A 281 -16.51 9.79 -10.41
CA ILE A 281 -15.83 10.93 -9.78
C ILE A 281 -16.13 12.21 -10.56
N GLU A 282 -16.72 13.19 -9.88
CA GLU A 282 -16.89 14.53 -10.42
C GLU A 282 -15.62 15.36 -10.19
N PHE A 283 -14.86 15.58 -11.28
CA PHE A 283 -13.63 16.37 -11.26
C PHE A 283 -13.88 17.83 -11.62
N ASN A 284 -13.46 18.77 -10.77
CA ASN A 284 -13.62 20.21 -11.00
C ASN A 284 -12.36 21.02 -10.65
N THR A 285 -11.96 21.93 -11.54
CA THR A 285 -10.95 22.96 -11.22
C THR A 285 -11.59 24.02 -10.33
N LYS A 286 -11.32 23.98 -9.03
CA LYS A 286 -11.96 24.86 -8.05
C LYS A 286 -11.14 25.02 -6.77
N ASP A 287 -11.13 26.24 -6.24
CA ASP A 287 -10.61 26.51 -4.90
C ASP A 287 -11.51 25.88 -3.83
N VAL A 288 -10.89 25.28 -2.82
CA VAL A 288 -11.55 24.75 -1.62
C VAL A 288 -12.49 25.78 -0.97
N LEU A 289 -12.13 27.07 -1.01
CA LEU A 289 -12.90 28.16 -0.42
C LEU A 289 -14.20 28.45 -1.20
N ASP A 290 -14.28 28.05 -2.47
CA ASP A 290 -15.43 28.24 -3.35
C ASP A 290 -16.33 26.99 -3.45
N LEU A 291 -16.01 25.92 -2.72
CA LEU A 291 -16.86 24.74 -2.64
C LEU A 291 -18.20 25.07 -1.97
N ASN A 292 -19.31 24.74 -2.64
CA ASN A 292 -20.64 24.92 -2.08
C ASN A 292 -21.18 23.57 -1.62
N ILE A 293 -20.97 23.26 -0.33
CA ILE A 293 -21.31 21.98 0.27
C ILE A 293 -22.70 22.12 0.91
N LYS A 294 -23.71 21.48 0.32
CA LYS A 294 -25.12 21.57 0.77
C LYS A 294 -25.63 20.27 1.38
N GLU A 295 -24.99 19.17 1.04
CA GLU A 295 -25.31 17.84 1.52
C GLU A 295 -24.98 17.73 3.01
N GLU A 296 -25.65 16.80 3.68
CA GLU A 296 -25.37 16.47 5.08
C GLU A 296 -24.70 15.11 5.18
N TYR A 297 -24.00 14.89 6.28
CA TYR A 297 -23.36 13.61 6.59
C TYR A 297 -22.37 13.15 5.52
N GLY A 298 -21.72 14.07 4.79
CA GLY A 298 -20.63 13.74 3.89
C GLY A 298 -19.32 13.43 4.60
N VAL A 299 -18.30 13.05 3.82
CA VAL A 299 -16.94 12.81 4.29
C VAL A 299 -15.95 13.62 3.45
N ILE A 300 -15.09 14.39 4.11
CA ILE A 300 -13.93 15.02 3.47
C ILE A 300 -12.69 14.20 3.82
N ILE A 301 -11.94 13.74 2.82
CA ILE A 301 -10.62 13.12 3.00
C ILE A 301 -9.65 13.86 2.11
N SER A 302 -8.59 14.44 2.68
CA SER A 302 -7.68 15.26 1.89
C SER A 302 -6.24 15.25 2.37
N ASN A 303 -5.35 15.53 1.42
CA ASN A 303 -3.92 15.66 1.60
C ASN A 303 -3.46 17.06 1.13
N PRO A 304 -3.80 18.14 1.87
CA PRO A 304 -3.46 19.50 1.47
C PRO A 304 -1.93 19.73 1.47
N PRO A 305 -1.44 20.81 0.83
CA PRO A 305 -0.03 21.16 0.83
C PRO A 305 0.58 21.26 2.24
N TYR A 306 1.84 20.84 2.38
CA TYR A 306 2.55 20.78 3.67
C TYR A 306 3.38 22.05 4.00
N GLY A 307 3.69 22.88 3.00
CA GLY A 307 4.49 24.10 3.17
C GLY A 307 5.96 23.82 3.49
N GLU A 308 6.56 22.78 2.87
CA GLU A 308 7.94 22.36 3.12
C GLU A 308 8.98 23.31 2.48
N ARG A 309 8.60 24.10 1.47
CA ARG A 309 9.49 25.09 0.84
C ARG A 309 9.52 26.40 1.65
N ILE A 310 10.72 26.98 1.74
CA ILE A 310 10.98 28.25 2.44
C ILE A 310 10.31 29.40 1.66
N GLY A 311 9.04 29.64 1.95
CA GLY A 311 8.20 30.65 1.28
C GLY A 311 6.71 30.34 1.40
N GLU A 312 6.35 29.06 1.28
CA GLU A 312 4.95 28.59 1.23
C GLU A 312 4.32 28.46 2.63
N LYS A 313 5.14 28.41 3.69
CA LYS A 313 4.65 28.14 5.05
C LYS A 313 3.54 29.10 5.49
N LYS A 314 3.67 30.40 5.24
CA LYS A 314 2.66 31.40 5.63
C LYS A 314 1.34 31.22 4.86
N GLU A 315 1.43 30.86 3.58
CA GLU A 315 0.27 30.63 2.73
C GLU A 315 -0.47 29.36 3.18
N VAL A 316 0.27 28.29 3.47
CA VAL A 316 -0.29 27.05 4.02
C VAL A 316 -0.93 27.26 5.39
N GLU A 317 -0.30 28.04 6.28
CA GLU A 317 -0.91 28.40 7.57
C GLU A 317 -2.20 29.21 7.41
N LYS A 318 -2.24 30.14 6.44
CA LYS A 318 -3.46 30.90 6.10
C LYS A 318 -4.54 29.96 5.57
N LEU A 319 -4.19 29.08 4.64
CA LEU A 319 -5.07 28.07 4.06
C LEU A 319 -5.70 27.19 5.15
N TYR A 320 -4.91 26.69 6.10
CA TYR A 320 -5.45 25.86 7.20
C TYR A 320 -6.44 26.63 8.08
N ARG A 321 -6.24 27.94 8.31
CA ARG A 321 -7.20 28.78 9.03
C ARG A 321 -8.49 28.97 8.25
N GLU A 322 -8.40 29.16 6.93
CA GLU A 322 -9.55 29.34 6.05
C GLU A 322 -10.35 28.05 5.90
N MET A 323 -9.67 26.91 5.74
CA MET A 323 -10.28 25.57 5.84
C MET A 323 -11.03 25.40 7.16
N GLY A 324 -10.41 25.75 8.28
CA GLY A 324 -11.06 25.71 9.60
C GLY A 324 -12.34 26.54 9.66
N LYS A 325 -12.30 27.80 9.19
CA LYS A 325 -13.48 28.67 9.14
C LYS A 325 -14.61 28.12 8.27
N LYS A 326 -14.28 27.42 7.19
CA LYS A 326 -15.25 26.84 6.26
C LYS A 326 -15.82 25.53 6.77
N PHE A 327 -14.95 24.56 7.06
CA PHE A 327 -15.34 23.19 7.38
C PHE A 327 -15.87 23.01 8.80
N ASN A 328 -15.50 23.87 9.76
CA ASN A 328 -16.10 23.80 11.10
C ASN A 328 -17.60 24.15 11.13
N LYS A 329 -18.15 24.70 10.04
CA LYS A 329 -19.59 24.95 9.89
C LYS A 329 -20.36 23.72 9.37
N LEU A 330 -19.65 22.66 8.99
CA LEU A 330 -20.24 21.43 8.45
C LEU A 330 -20.52 20.45 9.60
N ASP A 331 -21.54 20.75 10.42
CA ASP A 331 -21.78 20.07 11.69
C ASP A 331 -22.01 18.56 11.57
N THR A 332 -22.56 18.10 10.45
CA THR A 332 -22.85 16.68 10.19
C THR A 332 -21.69 15.93 9.52
N TRP A 333 -20.68 16.65 9.02
CA TRP A 333 -19.62 16.07 8.19
C TRP A 333 -18.50 15.44 9.03
N SER A 334 -17.91 14.38 8.49
CA SER A 334 -16.66 13.84 9.02
C SER A 334 -15.49 14.33 8.16
N ILE A 335 -14.48 14.94 8.77
CA ILE A 335 -13.37 15.57 8.07
C ILE A 335 -12.07 14.89 8.46
N TYR A 336 -11.26 14.57 7.47
CA TYR A 336 -10.03 13.83 7.63
C TYR A 336 -8.90 14.49 6.82
N ILE A 337 -7.90 15.01 7.53
CA ILE A 337 -6.82 15.80 6.91
C ILE A 337 -5.48 15.15 7.23
N LEU A 338 -4.69 14.88 6.19
CA LEU A 338 -3.30 14.43 6.31
C LEU A 338 -2.36 15.62 6.17
N THR A 339 -1.47 15.85 7.14
CA THR A 339 -0.43 16.89 7.03
C THR A 339 0.78 16.57 7.91
N SER A 340 1.96 17.09 7.55
CA SER A 340 3.16 17.07 8.40
C SER A 340 3.20 18.24 9.41
N ASN A 341 2.29 19.21 9.30
CA ASN A 341 2.25 20.37 10.18
C ASN A 341 1.71 20.03 11.58
N THR A 342 2.58 20.04 12.58
CA THR A 342 2.23 19.70 13.97
C THR A 342 1.37 20.75 14.68
N GLU A 343 1.29 21.97 14.15
CA GLU A 343 0.40 23.04 14.65
C GLU A 343 -0.97 23.07 13.95
N PHE A 344 -1.29 22.07 13.10
CA PHE A 344 -2.52 22.04 12.30
C PHE A 344 -3.79 22.34 13.12
N GLU A 345 -4.02 21.67 14.25
CA GLU A 345 -5.24 21.87 15.07
C GLU A 345 -5.40 23.32 15.57
N LYS A 346 -4.29 24.00 15.86
CA LYS A 346 -4.27 25.41 16.31
C LYS A 346 -4.62 26.35 15.16
N LEU A 347 -4.13 26.06 13.96
CA LEU A 347 -4.42 26.82 12.74
C LEU A 347 -5.86 26.58 12.28
N TYR A 348 -6.26 25.32 12.22
CA TYR A 348 -7.60 24.85 11.86
C TYR A 348 -8.69 25.28 12.86
N GLY A 349 -8.30 25.60 14.11
CA GLY A 349 -9.19 26.17 15.13
C GLY A 349 -10.09 25.14 15.83
N LYS A 350 -9.82 23.85 15.66
CA LYS A 350 -10.56 22.75 16.31
C LYS A 350 -9.59 21.60 16.62
N LYS A 351 -9.72 21.02 17.82
CA LYS A 351 -9.01 19.78 18.18
C LYS A 351 -9.65 18.59 17.47
N ALA A 352 -8.82 17.71 16.92
CA ALA A 352 -9.25 16.48 16.28
C ALA A 352 -9.83 15.51 17.32
N SER A 353 -10.86 14.77 16.92
CA SER A 353 -11.41 13.66 17.70
C SER A 353 -10.39 12.54 17.85
N ARG A 354 -9.54 12.34 16.84
CA ARG A 354 -8.43 11.39 16.86
C ARG A 354 -7.30 11.88 15.97
N ARG A 355 -6.06 11.60 16.38
CA ARG A 355 -4.86 11.78 15.54
C ARG A 355 -4.16 10.44 15.38
N ARG A 356 -3.81 10.09 14.14
CA ARG A 356 -3.00 8.89 13.85
C ARG A 356 -1.70 9.30 13.17
N LYS A 357 -0.58 8.94 13.78
CA LYS A 357 0.73 9.11 13.17
C LYS A 357 0.90 8.12 12.02
N LEU A 358 1.24 8.61 10.84
CA LEU A 358 1.49 7.87 9.61
C LEU A 358 2.78 8.38 8.95
N TYR A 359 3.13 7.80 7.81
CA TYR A 359 4.30 8.20 7.03
C TYR A 359 3.94 8.29 5.56
N ASN A 360 4.22 9.43 4.92
CA ASN A 360 4.19 9.57 3.47
C ASN A 360 5.64 9.54 2.96
N GLY A 361 6.07 8.39 2.44
CA GLY A 361 7.48 8.14 2.17
C GLY A 361 8.32 8.21 3.45
N ARG A 362 9.26 9.16 3.51
CA ARG A 362 10.09 9.42 4.71
C ARG A 362 9.53 10.52 5.60
N ILE A 363 8.49 11.23 5.16
CA ILE A 363 7.91 12.35 5.88
C ILE A 363 6.92 11.80 6.89
N ARG A 364 7.16 12.11 8.17
CA ARG A 364 6.17 11.83 9.21
C ARG A 364 4.99 12.78 9.02
N VAL A 365 3.80 12.21 8.97
CA VAL A 365 2.54 12.95 8.84
C VAL A 365 1.57 12.50 9.93
N ASP A 366 0.63 13.35 10.27
CA ASP A 366 -0.45 13.04 11.20
C ASP A 366 -1.78 13.12 10.42
N TYR A 367 -2.60 12.08 10.57
CA TYR A 367 -3.95 12.00 10.00
C TYR A 367 -4.95 12.45 11.06
N TYR A 368 -5.39 13.70 10.95
CA TYR A 368 -6.32 14.36 11.85
C TYR A 368 -7.75 13.99 11.48
N GLN A 369 -8.52 13.49 12.44
CA GLN A 369 -9.87 12.98 12.23
C GLN A 369 -10.86 13.77 13.09
N TYR A 370 -11.82 14.40 12.43
CA TYR A 370 -12.91 15.16 13.04
C TYR A 370 -14.20 14.42 12.73
N TYR A 371 -14.79 13.77 13.73
CA TYR A 371 -15.97 12.95 13.51
C TYR A 371 -17.23 13.80 13.52
N GLY A 372 -18.04 13.64 12.47
CA GLY A 372 -19.43 14.08 12.46
C GLY A 372 -20.31 13.12 13.26
N PRO A 373 -21.52 13.55 13.65
CA PRO A 373 -22.52 12.67 14.22
C PRO A 373 -22.88 11.54 13.25
N ARG A 374 -23.36 10.41 13.78
CA ARG A 374 -23.96 9.37 12.95
C ARG A 374 -25.32 9.89 12.44
N PRO A 375 -25.71 9.59 11.18
CA PRO A 375 -27.08 9.80 10.74
C PRO A 375 -28.05 9.16 11.72
N SER A 376 -29.14 9.85 12.06
CA SER A 376 -30.22 9.22 12.82
C SER A 376 -30.73 8.02 12.02
N LYS A 377 -30.84 6.86 12.67
CA LYS A 377 -31.48 5.71 12.04
C LYS A 377 -32.92 6.11 11.75
N LYS A 378 -33.29 6.19 10.47
CA LYS A 378 -34.70 6.28 10.07
C LYS A 378 -35.39 4.95 10.31
#